data_AF-A0A7C5VJM3-F1
#
_entry.id   AF-A0A7C5VJM3-F1
#
_cell.length_a   1.000
_cell.length_b   1.000
_cell.length_c   1.000
_cell.angle_alpha   90.00
_cell.angle_beta   90.00
_cell.angle_gamma   90.00
#
_symmetry.space_group_name_H-M   'P 1'
#
loop_
_entity.id
_entity.type
_entity.pdbx_description
1 polymer ?
#
loop_
_entity_poly.entity_id
_entity_poly.type
_entity_poly.pdbx_seq_one_letter_code
_entity_poly.pdbx_strand_id
1 'polypeptide(L)'
;ALLPGAGGVWPATLEWASALEREGRLRAQLRVLGQVADQAKILDVRREVYPLPPGLLDPRAQEDLDFALKRAEEGGKALRGLAYRLAREVLGEKDARELEAFTRSLPLERFYWHALDRAFPGFLEQAGQKGAREAWKEALEKAVMESWRATRVFVGTQGRYLRALARGEGVLAGILQEVRA
;
A
#
# COMPACT_ATOMS: atom_id res chain seq x y z
N ALA A 1 9.19 14.43 -5.90
CA ALA A 1 9.28 13.14 -5.16
C ALA A 1 10.20 13.33 -3.97
N LEU A 2 10.05 12.55 -2.90
CA LEU A 2 10.96 12.61 -1.72
C LEU A 2 12.20 11.71 -1.90
N LEU A 3 12.08 10.61 -2.62
CA LEU A 3 13.17 9.65 -2.83
C LEU A 3 14.16 10.13 -3.89
N PRO A 4 15.47 10.16 -3.60
CA PRO A 4 16.50 10.51 -4.58
C PRO A 4 16.48 9.64 -5.83
N GLY A 5 16.22 8.33 -5.68
CA GLY A 5 16.08 7.40 -6.81
C GLY A 5 14.94 7.73 -7.78
N ALA A 6 13.97 8.55 -7.35
CA ALA A 6 12.87 9.04 -8.18
C ALA A 6 13.04 10.53 -8.57
N GLY A 7 14.28 11.04 -8.54
CA GLY A 7 14.61 12.44 -8.84
C GLY A 7 14.21 13.42 -7.72
N GLY A 8 13.99 12.91 -6.52
CA GLY A 8 13.66 13.70 -5.33
C GLY A 8 14.87 14.18 -4.53
N VAL A 9 14.62 14.95 -3.49
CA VAL A 9 15.63 15.35 -2.49
C VAL A 9 15.03 15.10 -1.11
N TRP A 10 15.84 14.53 -0.21
CA TRP A 10 15.42 14.34 1.17
C TRP A 10 15.27 15.70 1.88
N PRO A 11 14.30 15.86 2.79
CA PRO A 11 14.25 17.04 3.63
C PRO A 11 15.54 17.16 4.45
N ALA A 12 16.16 18.34 4.48
CA ALA A 12 17.41 18.56 5.20
C ALA A 12 17.32 18.19 6.70
N THR A 13 16.14 18.36 7.30
CA THR A 13 15.87 17.95 8.69
C THR A 13 15.94 16.44 8.87
N LEU A 14 15.50 15.66 7.88
CA LEU A 14 15.60 14.20 7.89
C LEU A 14 17.04 13.75 7.70
N GLU A 15 17.78 14.37 6.76
CA GLU A 15 19.20 14.05 6.53
C GLU A 15 20.03 14.32 7.79
N TRP A 16 19.84 15.48 8.41
CA TRP A 16 20.53 15.85 9.64
C TRP A 16 20.20 14.90 10.80
N ALA A 17 18.91 14.59 11.01
CA ALA A 17 18.49 13.67 12.07
C ALA A 17 19.05 12.25 11.85
N SER A 18 19.03 11.76 10.62
CA SER A 18 19.59 10.45 10.24
C SER A 18 21.09 10.37 10.49
N ALA A 19 21.84 11.46 10.27
CA ALA A 19 23.25 11.51 10.62
C ALA A 19 23.48 11.37 12.14
N LEU A 20 22.68 12.04 12.97
CA LEU A 20 22.78 11.95 14.42
C LEU A 20 22.35 10.60 14.98
N GLU A 21 21.32 9.96 14.41
CA GLU A 21 20.95 8.57 14.71
C GLU A 21 22.11 7.61 14.49
N ARG A 22 22.77 7.72 13.33
CA ARG A 22 23.89 6.87 12.94
C ARG A 22 25.11 7.05 13.86
N GLU A 23 25.31 8.24 14.38
CA GLU A 23 26.32 8.54 15.41
C GLU A 23 25.91 8.05 16.81
N GLY A 24 24.68 7.54 17.00
CA GLY A 24 24.15 7.11 18.30
C GLY A 24 23.84 8.28 19.24
N ARG A 25 23.75 9.51 18.72
CA ARG A 25 23.56 10.74 19.49
C ARG A 25 22.09 11.15 19.62
N LEU A 26 21.22 10.49 18.86
CA LEU A 26 19.79 10.71 18.85
C LEU A 26 19.08 9.36 18.77
N ARG A 27 17.85 9.30 19.32
CA ARG A 27 16.83 8.30 19.02
C ARG A 27 15.54 9.03 18.72
N ALA A 28 15.22 9.20 17.45
CA ALA A 28 14.17 10.05 16.94
C ALA A 28 13.07 9.24 16.24
N GLN A 29 11.94 9.91 16.07
CA GLN A 29 10.85 9.48 15.22
C GLN A 29 10.64 10.55 14.15
N LEU A 30 10.26 10.11 12.95
CA LEU A 30 9.86 11.01 11.88
C LEU A 30 8.38 11.36 12.05
N ARG A 31 8.08 12.64 12.27
CA ARG A 31 6.71 13.16 12.27
C ARG A 31 6.48 13.95 10.98
N VAL A 32 5.49 13.54 10.21
CA VAL A 32 5.05 14.27 9.01
C VAL A 32 3.80 15.04 9.36
N LEU A 33 3.84 16.36 9.17
CA LEU A 33 2.73 17.27 9.44
C LEU A 33 2.34 17.92 8.13
N GLY A 34 1.05 17.96 7.84
CA GLY A 34 0.57 18.58 6.61
C GLY A 34 -0.94 18.75 6.57
N GLN A 35 -1.39 19.41 5.51
CA GLN A 35 -2.79 19.56 5.19
C GLN A 35 -3.09 18.86 3.86
N VAL A 36 -4.22 18.18 3.79
CA VAL A 36 -4.78 17.69 2.53
C VAL A 36 -5.67 18.80 2.00
N ALA A 37 -5.36 19.32 0.81
CA ALA A 37 -6.10 20.41 0.19
C ALA A 37 -6.57 20.03 -1.21
N ASP A 38 -7.79 20.46 -1.56
CA ASP A 38 -8.32 20.45 -2.91
C ASP A 38 -8.49 21.91 -3.37
N GLN A 39 -7.54 22.37 -4.20
CA GLN A 39 -7.40 23.77 -4.60
C GLN A 39 -7.30 24.68 -3.37
N ALA A 40 -8.31 25.52 -3.14
CA ALA A 40 -8.37 26.45 -2.01
C ALA A 40 -9.04 25.84 -0.75
N LYS A 41 -9.56 24.61 -0.82
CA LYS A 41 -10.28 23.97 0.29
C LYS A 41 -9.34 23.06 1.06
N ILE A 42 -9.27 23.27 2.38
CA ILE A 42 -8.61 22.33 3.29
C ILE A 42 -9.60 21.20 3.58
N LEU A 43 -9.25 19.98 3.19
CA LEU A 43 -10.06 18.77 3.40
C LEU A 43 -9.71 18.07 4.72
N ASP A 44 -8.43 18.10 5.11
CA ASP A 44 -7.95 17.43 6.32
C ASP A 44 -6.64 18.08 6.83
N VAL A 45 -6.36 17.96 8.13
CA VAL A 45 -5.08 18.30 8.74
C VAL A 45 -4.55 17.05 9.41
N ARG A 46 -3.39 16.57 8.93
CA ARG A 46 -2.90 15.24 9.28
C ARG A 46 -1.54 15.28 9.94
N ARG A 47 -1.38 14.41 10.92
CA ARG A 47 -0.12 14.08 11.56
C ARG A 47 0.12 12.59 11.40
N GLU A 48 1.24 12.24 10.80
CA GLU A 48 1.73 10.86 10.70
C GLU A 48 3.03 10.72 11.49
N VAL A 49 3.27 9.51 12.00
CA VAL A 49 4.44 9.19 12.82
C VAL A 49 5.05 7.90 12.31
N TYR A 50 6.33 7.94 11.99
CA TYR A 50 7.11 6.83 11.47
C TYR A 50 8.40 6.66 12.29
N PRO A 51 8.95 5.44 12.36
CA PRO A 51 10.27 5.21 12.90
C PRO A 51 11.33 5.88 12.01
N LEU A 52 12.44 6.31 12.62
CA LEU A 52 13.64 6.76 11.91
C LEU A 52 14.79 5.81 12.25
N PRO A 53 14.88 4.66 11.57
CA PRO A 53 15.92 3.68 11.85
C PRO A 53 17.30 4.19 11.40
N PRO A 54 18.37 3.79 12.09
CA PRO A 54 19.73 4.11 11.67
C PRO A 54 19.98 3.50 10.28
N GLY A 55 20.54 4.30 9.37
CA GLY A 55 20.82 3.84 8.01
C GLY A 55 19.61 3.80 7.08
N LEU A 56 18.46 4.40 7.44
CA LEU A 56 17.31 4.55 6.52
C LEU A 56 17.71 5.15 5.16
N LEU A 57 18.70 6.06 5.19
CA LEU A 57 19.19 6.75 4.00
C LEU A 57 20.36 6.03 3.32
N ASP A 58 20.77 4.85 3.81
CA ASP A 58 21.83 4.08 3.17
C ASP A 58 21.32 3.44 1.86
N PRO A 59 22.19 3.22 0.85
CA PRO A 59 21.77 2.70 -0.45
C PRO A 59 20.93 1.43 -0.37
N ARG A 60 21.28 0.51 0.52
CA ARG A 60 20.55 -0.76 0.70
C ARG A 60 19.13 -0.56 1.23
N ALA A 61 18.95 0.33 2.22
CA ALA A 61 17.63 0.65 2.74
C ALA A 61 16.77 1.38 1.70
N GLN A 62 17.38 2.22 0.87
CA GLN A 62 16.70 2.87 -0.26
C GLN A 62 16.26 1.86 -1.32
N GLU A 63 17.09 0.88 -1.67
CA GLU A 63 16.71 -0.21 -2.58
C GLU A 63 15.55 -1.04 -2.03
N ASP A 64 15.56 -1.33 -0.72
CA ASP A 64 14.46 -2.04 -0.07
C ASP A 64 13.17 -1.21 -0.10
N LEU A 65 13.26 0.10 0.14
CA LEU A 65 12.12 1.01 0.09
C LEU A 65 11.54 1.14 -1.31
N ASP A 66 12.38 1.27 -2.34
CA ASP A 66 11.94 1.28 -3.75
C ASP A 66 11.24 -0.03 -4.11
N PHE A 67 11.83 -1.18 -3.76
CA PHE A 67 11.21 -2.49 -3.92
C PHE A 67 9.83 -2.54 -3.23
N ALA A 68 9.76 -2.13 -1.96
CA ALA A 68 8.55 -2.24 -1.16
C ALA A 68 7.40 -1.39 -1.74
N LEU A 69 7.69 -0.14 -2.10
CA LEU A 69 6.70 0.78 -2.68
C LEU A 69 6.26 0.31 -4.05
N LYS A 70 7.19 -0.12 -4.91
CA LYS A 70 6.86 -0.62 -6.24
C LYS A 70 5.94 -1.84 -6.17
N ARG A 71 6.25 -2.83 -5.31
CA ARG A 71 5.41 -4.01 -5.12
C ARG A 71 4.04 -3.68 -4.55
N ALA A 72 3.98 -2.75 -3.59
CA ALA A 72 2.71 -2.31 -3.02
C ALA A 72 1.80 -1.66 -4.08
N GLU A 73 2.37 -0.80 -4.92
CA GLU A 73 1.68 -0.12 -6.03
C GLU A 73 1.24 -1.09 -7.13
N GLU A 74 2.08 -2.05 -7.52
CA GLU A 74 1.73 -3.11 -8.47
C GLU A 74 0.56 -3.94 -7.94
N GLY A 75 0.62 -4.39 -6.68
CA GLY A 75 -0.47 -5.12 -6.04
C GLY A 75 -1.77 -4.30 -5.95
N GLY A 76 -1.68 -3.01 -5.60
CA GLY A 76 -2.83 -2.11 -5.56
C GLY A 76 -3.49 -1.92 -6.93
N LYS A 77 -2.68 -1.73 -7.98
CA LYS A 77 -3.17 -1.65 -9.37
C LYS A 77 -3.84 -2.94 -9.83
N ALA A 78 -3.26 -4.09 -9.50
CA ALA A 78 -3.82 -5.38 -9.85
C ALA A 78 -5.16 -5.64 -9.13
N LEU A 79 -5.25 -5.28 -7.84
CA LEU A 79 -6.49 -5.34 -7.07
C LEU A 79 -7.56 -4.39 -7.62
N ARG A 80 -7.20 -3.17 -8.04
CA ARG A 80 -8.13 -2.26 -8.73
C ARG A 80 -8.68 -2.90 -10.01
N GLY A 81 -7.82 -3.53 -10.80
CA GLY A 81 -8.22 -4.27 -11.99
C GLY A 81 -9.19 -5.42 -11.68
N LEU A 82 -8.94 -6.16 -10.60
CA LEU A 82 -9.84 -7.20 -10.10
C LEU A 82 -11.19 -6.63 -9.65
N ALA A 83 -11.19 -5.53 -8.90
CA ALA A 83 -12.40 -4.86 -8.45
C ALA A 83 -13.28 -4.42 -9.63
N TYR A 84 -12.66 -3.86 -10.68
CA TYR A 84 -13.37 -3.49 -11.91
C TYR A 84 -13.96 -4.69 -12.66
N ARG A 85 -13.22 -5.80 -12.76
CA ARG A 85 -13.74 -7.05 -13.35
C ARG A 85 -14.94 -7.59 -12.56
N LEU A 86 -14.86 -7.58 -11.22
CA LEU A 86 -15.98 -7.95 -10.37
C LEU A 86 -17.20 -7.05 -10.59
N ALA A 87 -16.99 -5.72 -10.68
CA ALA A 87 -18.07 -4.78 -10.94
C ALA A 87 -18.81 -5.12 -12.25
N ARG A 88 -18.08 -5.43 -13.33
CA ARG A 88 -18.67 -5.83 -14.62
C ARG A 88 -19.45 -7.14 -14.54
N GLU A 89 -18.94 -8.13 -13.82
CA GLU A 89 -19.63 -9.42 -13.66
C GLU A 89 -20.88 -9.30 -12.78
N VAL A 90 -20.86 -8.41 -11.78
CA VAL A 90 -21.98 -8.21 -10.85
C VAL A 90 -23.08 -7.36 -11.46
N LEU A 91 -22.72 -6.27 -12.13
CA LEU A 91 -23.67 -5.28 -12.65
C LEU A 91 -24.05 -5.52 -14.11
N GLY A 92 -23.25 -6.28 -14.87
CA GLY A 92 -23.44 -6.48 -16.31
C GLY A 92 -23.04 -5.27 -17.14
N GLU A 93 -23.72 -5.05 -18.26
CA GLU A 93 -23.51 -3.89 -19.13
C GLU A 93 -24.13 -2.64 -18.51
N LYS A 94 -23.35 -1.99 -17.64
CA LYS A 94 -23.63 -0.66 -17.09
C LYS A 94 -22.68 0.38 -17.66
N ASP A 95 -23.05 1.66 -17.50
CA ASP A 95 -22.15 2.75 -17.87
C ASP A 95 -20.90 2.79 -16.98
N ALA A 96 -19.87 3.51 -17.45
CA ALA A 96 -18.59 3.58 -16.77
C ALA A 96 -18.67 4.20 -15.36
N ARG A 97 -19.62 5.11 -15.12
CA ARG A 97 -19.78 5.79 -13.83
C ARG A 97 -20.38 4.85 -12.80
N GLU A 98 -21.39 4.07 -13.17
CA GLU A 98 -21.97 3.04 -12.30
C GLU A 98 -20.94 1.96 -11.94
N LEU A 99 -20.15 1.50 -12.91
CA LEU A 99 -19.07 0.53 -12.67
C LEU A 99 -17.99 1.08 -11.74
N GLU A 100 -17.59 2.34 -11.92
CA GLU A 100 -16.61 3.00 -11.07
C GLU A 100 -17.14 3.22 -9.65
N ALA A 101 -18.40 3.66 -9.50
CA ALA A 101 -19.04 3.83 -8.21
C ALA A 101 -19.12 2.50 -7.44
N PHE A 102 -19.47 1.41 -8.13
CA PHE A 102 -19.46 0.08 -7.52
C PHE A 102 -18.05 -0.40 -7.18
N THR A 103 -17.08 -0.19 -8.07
CA THR A 103 -15.68 -0.54 -7.81
C THR A 103 -15.16 0.16 -6.55
N ARG A 104 -15.49 1.45 -6.36
CA ARG A 104 -15.13 2.23 -5.17
C ARG A 104 -15.89 1.82 -3.90
N SER A 105 -17.04 1.15 -4.04
CA SER A 105 -17.79 0.64 -2.88
C SER A 105 -17.24 -0.69 -2.35
N LEU A 106 -16.49 -1.42 -3.17
CA LEU A 106 -15.84 -2.66 -2.74
C LEU A 106 -14.77 -2.38 -1.68
N PRO A 107 -14.67 -3.21 -0.63
CA PRO A 107 -13.68 -3.02 0.44
C PRO A 107 -12.24 -3.33 -0.01
N LEU A 108 -12.04 -3.85 -1.22
CA LEU A 108 -10.79 -4.44 -1.70
C LEU A 108 -9.59 -3.49 -1.58
N GLU A 109 -9.55 -2.39 -2.34
CA GLU A 109 -8.42 -1.46 -2.29
C GLU A 109 -8.28 -0.80 -0.91
N ARG A 110 -9.40 -0.42 -0.29
CA ARG A 110 -9.40 0.27 1.00
C ARG A 110 -8.76 -0.58 2.09
N PHE A 111 -9.11 -1.86 2.16
CA PHE A 111 -8.57 -2.76 3.19
C PHE A 111 -7.13 -3.18 2.90
N TYR A 112 -6.76 -3.28 1.62
CA TYR A 112 -5.38 -3.54 1.22
C TYR A 112 -4.46 -2.41 1.71
N TRP A 113 -4.75 -1.16 1.34
CA TRP A 113 -3.93 -0.01 1.75
C TRP A 113 -3.92 0.18 3.27
N HIS A 114 -5.08 0.05 3.93
CA HIS A 114 -5.13 0.13 5.39
C HIS A 114 -4.30 -0.96 6.08
N ALA A 115 -4.22 -2.17 5.53
CA ALA A 115 -3.36 -3.21 6.07
C ALA A 115 -1.87 -2.85 5.90
N LEU A 116 -1.49 -2.28 4.75
CA LEU A 116 -0.11 -1.84 4.49
C LEU A 116 0.29 -0.62 5.32
N ASP A 117 -0.61 0.34 5.55
CA ASP A 117 -0.35 1.49 6.44
C ASP A 117 0.06 1.04 7.85
N ARG A 118 -0.53 -0.07 8.33
CA ARG A 118 -0.17 -0.67 9.62
C ARG A 118 1.15 -1.45 9.58
N ALA A 119 1.47 -2.09 8.46
CA ALA A 119 2.67 -2.91 8.32
C ALA A 119 3.93 -2.08 8.00
N PHE A 120 3.76 -0.96 7.31
CA PHE A 120 4.85 -0.16 6.76
C PHE A 120 5.83 0.37 7.82
N PRO A 121 5.41 0.86 9.01
CA PRO A 121 6.35 1.22 10.06
C PRO A 121 7.29 0.08 10.47
N GLY A 122 6.75 -1.14 10.62
CA GLY A 122 7.57 -2.31 10.96
C GLY A 122 8.53 -2.72 9.84
N PHE A 123 8.14 -2.51 8.58
CA PHE A 123 9.05 -2.65 7.45
C PHE A 123 10.18 -1.62 7.48
N LEU A 124 9.85 -0.33 7.74
CA LEU A 124 10.84 0.73 7.81
C LEU A 124 11.92 0.40 8.83
N GLU A 125 11.55 -0.03 10.05
CA GLU A 125 12.51 -0.44 11.09
C GLU A 125 13.52 -1.50 10.64
N GLN A 126 13.11 -2.35 9.69
CA GLN A 126 13.91 -3.44 9.18
C GLN A 126 14.61 -3.10 7.85
N ALA A 127 14.33 -1.96 7.23
CA ALA A 127 14.91 -1.61 5.93
C ALA A 127 16.44 -1.64 5.96
N GLY A 128 17.06 -2.25 4.95
CA GLY A 128 18.50 -2.48 4.88
C GLY A 128 18.97 -3.74 5.63
N GLN A 129 18.13 -4.36 6.45
CA GLN A 129 18.45 -5.60 7.16
C GLN A 129 18.16 -6.84 6.32
N LYS A 130 18.78 -7.97 6.68
CA LYS A 130 18.50 -9.25 6.02
C LYS A 130 17.08 -9.70 6.36
N GLY A 131 16.27 -9.99 5.34
CA GLY A 131 14.90 -10.48 5.50
C GLY A 131 13.81 -9.41 5.44
N ALA A 132 14.17 -8.12 5.38
CA ALA A 132 13.20 -7.02 5.30
C ALA A 132 12.22 -7.17 4.11
N ARG A 133 12.74 -7.52 2.93
CA ARG A 133 11.91 -7.76 1.73
C ARG A 133 10.99 -8.97 1.89
N GLU A 134 11.45 -10.04 2.52
CA GLU A 134 10.64 -11.25 2.72
C GLU A 134 9.50 -10.97 3.71
N ALA A 135 9.79 -10.29 4.82
CA ALA A 135 8.77 -9.82 5.75
C ALA A 135 7.76 -8.88 5.06
N TRP A 136 8.21 -8.02 4.15
CA TRP A 136 7.30 -7.16 3.37
C TRP A 136 6.42 -7.95 2.41
N LYS A 137 6.97 -8.95 1.69
CA LYS A 137 6.19 -9.83 0.81
C LYS A 137 5.09 -10.57 1.59
N GLU A 138 5.40 -11.06 2.79
CA GLU A 138 4.40 -11.67 3.67
C GLU A 138 3.30 -10.68 4.07
N ALA A 139 3.67 -9.42 4.36
CA ALA A 139 2.71 -8.37 4.67
C ALA A 139 1.80 -8.03 3.46
N LEU A 140 2.37 -7.96 2.25
CA LEU A 140 1.63 -7.75 1.00
C LEU A 140 0.64 -8.89 0.75
N GLU A 141 1.08 -10.14 0.86
CA GLU A 141 0.22 -11.31 0.72
C GLU A 141 -0.93 -11.26 1.73
N LYS A 142 -0.63 -10.98 3.00
CA LYS A 142 -1.64 -10.88 4.04
C LYS A 142 -2.66 -9.79 3.73
N ALA A 143 -2.20 -8.62 3.26
CA ALA A 143 -3.08 -7.52 2.86
C ALA A 143 -3.98 -7.89 1.67
N VAL A 144 -3.45 -8.59 0.66
CA VAL A 144 -4.23 -9.11 -0.49
C VAL A 144 -5.29 -10.10 0.00
N MET A 145 -4.91 -11.04 0.86
CA MET A 145 -5.84 -12.05 1.37
C MET A 145 -6.92 -11.47 2.29
N GLU A 146 -6.57 -10.54 3.18
CA GLU A 146 -7.54 -9.88 4.08
C GLU A 146 -8.54 -9.03 3.30
N SER A 147 -8.07 -8.23 2.34
CA SER A 147 -8.94 -7.40 1.51
C SER A 147 -9.87 -8.24 0.63
N TRP A 148 -9.38 -9.36 0.10
CA TRP A 148 -10.20 -10.29 -0.66
C TRP A 148 -11.27 -10.97 0.20
N ARG A 149 -10.93 -11.44 1.41
CA ARG A 149 -11.91 -12.03 2.34
C ARG A 149 -13.05 -11.06 2.65
N ALA A 150 -12.75 -9.80 2.91
CA ALA A 150 -13.77 -8.77 3.12
C ALA A 150 -14.65 -8.56 1.88
N THR A 151 -14.05 -8.59 0.69
CA THR A 151 -14.77 -8.45 -0.58
C THR A 151 -15.70 -9.63 -0.85
N ARG A 152 -15.28 -10.85 -0.52
CA ARG A 152 -16.14 -12.04 -0.60
C ARG A 152 -17.37 -11.94 0.29
N VAL A 153 -17.22 -11.43 1.51
CA VAL A 153 -18.35 -11.22 2.43
C VAL A 153 -19.30 -10.16 1.86
N PHE A 154 -18.76 -9.08 1.29
CA PHE A 154 -19.56 -8.00 0.69
C PHE A 154 -20.38 -8.47 -0.52
N VAL A 155 -19.74 -9.19 -1.45
CA VAL A 155 -20.35 -9.64 -2.71
C VAL A 155 -21.15 -10.94 -2.55
N GLY A 156 -20.77 -11.81 -1.60
CA GLY A 156 -21.33 -13.16 -1.41
C GLY A 156 -22.75 -13.22 -0.83
N THR A 157 -23.48 -12.10 -0.84
CA THR A 157 -24.83 -11.98 -0.27
C THR A 157 -25.93 -12.52 -1.19
N GLN A 158 -25.64 -12.77 -2.48
CA GLN A 158 -26.59 -13.37 -3.42
C GLN A 158 -25.93 -14.42 -4.32
N GLY A 159 -26.64 -15.52 -4.58
CA GLY A 159 -26.14 -16.65 -5.38
C GLY A 159 -25.69 -16.27 -6.79
N ARG A 160 -26.28 -15.24 -7.39
CA ARG A 160 -25.93 -14.76 -8.73
C ARG A 160 -24.49 -14.23 -8.84
N TYR A 161 -23.87 -13.85 -7.72
CA TYR A 161 -22.51 -13.28 -7.70
C TYR A 161 -21.42 -14.33 -7.42
N LEU A 162 -21.78 -15.58 -7.14
CA LEU A 162 -20.82 -16.66 -6.83
C LEU A 162 -19.90 -16.98 -8.02
N ARG A 163 -20.40 -16.88 -9.26
CA ARG A 163 -19.59 -17.07 -10.47
C ARG A 163 -18.52 -16.00 -10.61
N ALA A 164 -18.87 -14.74 -10.31
CA ALA A 164 -17.93 -13.62 -10.32
C ALA A 164 -16.82 -13.83 -9.28
N LEU A 165 -17.18 -14.29 -8.07
CA LEU A 165 -16.22 -14.62 -7.02
C LEU A 165 -15.26 -15.74 -7.43
N ALA A 166 -15.78 -16.84 -8.01
CA ALA A 166 -14.94 -17.95 -8.46
C ALA A 166 -13.93 -17.53 -9.54
N ARG A 167 -14.33 -16.67 -10.48
CA ARG A 167 -13.40 -16.08 -11.47
C ARG A 167 -12.37 -15.16 -10.82
N GLY A 168 -12.80 -14.38 -9.82
CA GLY A 168 -11.93 -13.49 -9.06
C GLY A 168 -10.83 -14.22 -8.30
N GLU A 169 -11.12 -15.39 -7.71
CA GLU A 169 -10.11 -16.23 -7.03
C GLU A 169 -8.96 -16.63 -7.97
N GLY A 170 -9.26 -16.94 -9.24
CA GLY A 170 -8.22 -17.27 -10.23
C GLY A 170 -7.30 -16.08 -10.54
N VAL A 171 -7.85 -14.86 -10.59
CA VAL A 171 -7.06 -13.63 -10.77
C VAL A 171 -6.24 -13.33 -9.51
N LEU A 172 -6.83 -13.52 -8.33
CA LEU A 172 -6.16 -13.30 -7.04
C LEU A 172 -4.89 -14.15 -6.91
N ALA A 173 -4.92 -15.41 -7.37
CA ALA A 173 -3.73 -16.26 -7.37
C ALA A 173 -2.56 -15.65 -8.17
N GLY A 174 -2.85 -15.02 -9.30
CA GLY A 174 -1.84 -14.27 -10.08
C GLY A 174 -1.32 -13.04 -9.34
N ILE A 175 -2.21 -12.28 -8.68
CA ILE A 175 -1.83 -11.11 -7.86
C ILE A 175 -0.90 -11.55 -6.72
N LEU A 176 -1.21 -12.67 -6.06
CA LEU A 176 -0.37 -13.23 -4.99
C LEU A 176 1.01 -13.63 -5.48
N GLN A 177 1.12 -14.18 -6.69
CA GLN A 177 2.42 -14.47 -7.31
C GLN A 177 3.19 -13.19 -7.61
N GLU A 178 2.53 -12.16 -8.12
CA GLU A 178 3.13 -10.88 -8.46
C GLU A 178 3.69 -10.14 -7.23
N VAL A 179 2.94 -10.10 -6.12
CA VAL A 179 3.42 -9.43 -4.89
C VAL A 179 4.53 -10.22 -4.18
N ARG A 180 4.67 -11.52 -4.45
CA ARG A 180 5.73 -12.39 -3.89
C ARG A 180 7.02 -12.37 -4.71
N ALA A 181 6.95 -12.01 -5.99
CA ALA A 181 8.08 -11.98 -6.91
C ALA A 181 9.17 -10.99 -6.44
#